data_AF-A0A6J7IZV8-F1
#
_entry.id   AF-A0A6J7IZV8-F1
#
_cell.length_a   1.000
_cell.length_b   1.000
_cell.length_c   1.000
_cell.angle_alpha   90.00
_cell.angle_beta   90.00
_cell.angle_gamma   90.00
#
_symmetry.space_group_name_H-M   'P 1'
#
loop_
_entity.id
_entity.type
_entity.pdbx_description
1 polymer ?
#
loop_
_entity_poly.entity_id
_entity_poly.type
_entity_poly.pdbx_seq_one_letter_code
_entity_poly.pdbx_strand_id
1 'polypeptide(L)'
;MRLLLAAIVRLVVMGAGLAAYYAALPALFPGSNDANIGAGLLAFAGIVVVSLGWAFADARRRGASSTVATWAIVAVAFGVLWLVGLATLEADDSMTLSERLRLDAFLVVFTAGLVLLPAALGAALGDRSRNSE
;
A
#
# COMPACT_ATOMS: atom_id res chain seq x y z
N MET A 1 20.54 5.24 -6.71
CA MET A 1 20.65 3.90 -6.09
C MET A 1 19.96 3.80 -4.72
N ARG A 2 20.26 4.67 -3.73
CA ARG A 2 19.67 4.58 -2.37
C ARG A 2 18.14 4.72 -2.34
N LEU A 3 17.54 5.60 -3.15
CA LEU A 3 16.07 5.78 -3.23
C LEU A 3 15.34 4.55 -3.78
N LEU A 4 15.88 3.94 -4.83
CA LEU A 4 15.30 2.73 -5.44
C LEU A 4 15.37 1.54 -4.47
N LEU A 5 16.52 1.32 -3.82
CA LEU A 5 16.65 0.27 -2.81
C LEU A 5 15.66 0.49 -1.66
N ALA A 6 15.51 1.73 -1.19
CA ALA A 6 14.53 2.10 -0.18
C ALA A 6 13.09 1.79 -0.63
N ALA A 7 12.73 2.14 -1.86
CA ALA A 7 11.42 1.82 -2.41
C ALA A 7 11.21 0.29 -2.50
N ILE A 8 12.20 -0.46 -2.99
CA ILE A 8 12.14 -1.92 -3.08
C ILE A 8 11.92 -2.56 -1.71
N VAL A 9 12.68 -2.16 -0.69
CA VAL A 9 12.51 -2.68 0.68
C VAL A 9 11.09 -2.42 1.19
N ARG A 10 10.53 -1.23 0.95
CA ARG A 10 9.15 -0.91 1.35
C ARG A 10 8.14 -1.77 0.61
N LEU A 11 8.33 -1.97 -0.69
CA LEU A 11 7.47 -2.84 -1.50
C LEU A 11 7.53 -4.29 -1.02
N VAL A 12 8.71 -4.80 -0.69
CA VAL A 12 8.87 -6.16 -0.14
C VAL A 12 8.14 -6.29 1.20
N VAL A 13 8.32 -5.32 2.11
CA VAL A 13 7.66 -5.37 3.43
C VAL A 13 6.15 -5.22 3.31
N MET A 14 5.66 -4.28 2.51
CA MET A 14 4.22 -4.10 2.29
C MET A 14 3.61 -5.30 1.56
N GLY A 15 4.31 -5.86 0.57
CA GLY A 15 3.89 -7.07 -0.14
C GLY A 15 3.84 -8.29 0.76
N ALA A 16 4.85 -8.49 1.62
CA ALA A 16 4.85 -9.56 2.61
C ALA A 16 3.72 -9.39 3.63
N GLY A 17 3.47 -8.16 4.10
CA GLY A 17 2.35 -7.85 4.98
C GLY A 17 0.99 -8.12 4.32
N LEU A 18 0.85 -7.77 3.04
CA LEU A 18 -0.36 -8.04 2.26
C LEU A 18 -0.58 -9.54 2.07
N ALA A 19 0.47 -10.30 1.74
CA ALA A 19 0.40 -11.75 1.61
C ALA A 19 0.01 -12.41 2.95
N ALA A 20 0.60 -11.97 4.06
CA ALA A 20 0.25 -12.44 5.40
C ALA A 20 -1.21 -12.10 5.76
N TYR A 21 -1.69 -10.91 5.39
CA TYR A 21 -3.08 -10.51 5.57
C TYR A 21 -4.03 -11.45 4.82
N TYR A 22 -3.82 -11.71 3.53
CA TYR A 22 -4.66 -12.63 2.77
C TYR A 22 -4.59 -14.06 3.32
N ALA A 23 -3.42 -14.53 3.75
CA ALA A 23 -3.26 -15.84 4.38
C ALA A 23 -4.02 -15.96 5.72
N ALA A 24 -4.19 -14.85 6.44
CA ALA A 24 -4.90 -14.82 7.71
C ALA A 24 -6.44 -14.71 7.56
N LEU A 25 -6.95 -14.29 6.40
CA LEU A 25 -8.38 -14.07 6.19
C LEU A 25 -9.27 -15.27 6.54
N PRO A 26 -8.96 -16.52 6.14
CA PRO A 26 -9.80 -17.66 6.48
C PRO A 26 -9.93 -17.92 7.99
N ALA A 27 -8.90 -17.55 8.77
CA ALA A 27 -8.89 -17.70 10.22
C ALA A 27 -9.56 -16.52 10.93
N LEU A 28 -9.40 -15.30 10.42
CA LEU A 28 -9.98 -14.08 11.00
C LEU A 28 -11.49 -13.98 10.70
N PHE A 29 -11.94 -14.53 9.58
CA PHE A 29 -13.33 -14.46 9.13
C PHE A 29 -13.85 -15.83 8.67
N PRO A 30 -14.01 -16.79 9.60
CA PRO A 30 -14.49 -18.12 9.26
C PRO A 30 -15.96 -18.05 8.79
N GLY A 31 -16.26 -18.67 7.65
CA GLY A 31 -17.64 -18.82 7.16
C GLY A 31 -18.24 -17.61 6.43
N SER A 32 -17.47 -16.55 6.17
CA SER A 32 -17.94 -15.44 5.32
C SER A 32 -17.80 -15.80 3.84
N ASN A 33 -18.89 -16.23 3.21
CA ASN A 33 -19.00 -16.34 1.75
C ASN A 33 -19.44 -15.02 1.08
N ASP A 34 -19.84 -14.02 1.88
CA ASP A 34 -20.30 -12.71 1.41
C ASP A 34 -19.19 -11.65 1.48
N ALA A 35 -19.41 -10.53 0.76
CA ALA A 35 -18.53 -9.37 0.75
C ALA A 35 -18.21 -8.87 2.18
N ASN A 36 -17.00 -9.14 2.64
CA ASN A 36 -16.59 -8.86 4.01
C ASN A 36 -16.03 -7.43 4.14
N ILE A 37 -16.92 -6.48 4.45
CA ILE A 37 -16.56 -5.07 4.66
C ILE A 37 -15.46 -4.93 5.74
N GLY A 38 -15.50 -5.78 6.77
CA GLY A 38 -14.51 -5.78 7.85
C GLY A 38 -13.10 -6.10 7.37
N ALA A 39 -12.95 -7.07 6.46
CA ALA A 39 -11.67 -7.39 5.84
C ALA A 39 -11.09 -6.17 5.09
N GLY A 40 -11.89 -5.56 4.22
CA GLY A 40 -11.49 -4.35 3.49
C GLY A 40 -11.05 -3.20 4.40
N LEU A 41 -11.76 -2.97 5.51
CA LEU A 41 -11.41 -1.95 6.50
C LEU A 41 -10.10 -2.26 7.24
N LEU A 42 -9.82 -3.53 7.56
CA LEU A 42 -8.55 -3.93 8.16
C LEU A 42 -7.38 -3.70 7.21
N ALA A 43 -7.51 -4.08 5.95
CA ALA A 43 -6.49 -3.81 4.93
C ALA A 43 -6.25 -2.30 4.79
N PHE A 44 -7.32 -1.51 4.69
CA PHE A 44 -7.25 -0.05 4.64
C PHE A 44 -6.50 0.53 5.85
N ALA A 45 -6.89 0.15 7.07
CA ALA A 45 -6.27 0.66 8.29
C ALA A 45 -4.78 0.29 8.36
N GLY A 46 -4.44 -0.95 8.00
CA GLY A 46 -3.06 -1.42 7.94
C GLY A 46 -2.18 -0.59 7.01
N ILE A 47 -2.66 -0.35 5.77
CA ILE A 47 -1.94 0.50 4.80
C ILE A 47 -1.73 1.91 5.36
N VAL A 48 -2.79 2.54 5.87
CA VAL A 48 -2.74 3.90 6.39
C VAL A 48 -1.72 4.02 7.52
N VAL A 49 -1.76 3.11 8.50
CA VAL A 49 -0.85 3.12 9.65
C VAL A 49 0.60 2.88 9.22
N VAL A 50 0.85 1.90 8.36
CA VAL A 50 2.21 1.58 7.88
C VAL A 50 2.78 2.75 7.07
N SER A 51 2.01 3.27 6.11
CA SER A 51 2.43 4.38 5.25
C SER A 51 2.70 5.64 6.06
N LEU A 52 1.80 6.00 6.98
CA LEU A 52 1.96 7.18 7.83
C LEU A 52 3.15 7.04 8.78
N GLY A 53 3.20 5.95 9.55
CA GLY A 53 4.21 5.75 10.59
C GLY A 53 5.62 5.62 10.02
N TRP A 54 5.78 4.90 8.91
CA TRP A 54 7.08 4.71 8.29
C TRP A 54 7.54 5.97 7.56
N ALA A 55 6.64 6.69 6.87
CA ALA A 55 6.99 7.98 6.28
C ALA A 55 7.35 9.04 7.33
N PHE A 56 6.70 9.02 8.51
CA PHE A 56 7.10 9.85 9.64
C PHE A 56 8.53 9.56 10.09
N ALA A 57 8.85 8.29 10.35
CA ALA A 57 10.19 7.87 10.77
C ALA A 57 11.26 8.19 9.71
N ASP A 58 10.91 8.06 8.44
CA ASP A 58 11.76 8.43 7.31
C ASP A 58 12.04 9.93 7.28
N ALA A 59 11.01 10.77 7.34
CA ALA A 59 11.17 12.22 7.20
C ALA A 59 11.97 12.83 8.36
N ARG A 60 11.88 12.25 9.57
CA ARG A 60 12.77 12.61 10.68
C ARG A 60 14.26 12.43 10.36
N ARG A 61 14.61 11.51 9.46
CA ARG A 61 16.02 11.19 9.13
C ARG A 61 16.52 11.90 7.86
N ARG A 62 15.64 12.12 6.88
CA ARG A 62 16.02 12.58 5.52
C ARG A 62 15.19 13.76 4.98
N GLY A 63 14.26 14.30 5.77
CA GLY A 63 13.37 15.38 5.39
C GLY A 63 12.14 14.94 4.59
N ALA A 64 11.15 15.84 4.50
CA ALA A 64 9.86 15.56 3.89
C ALA A 64 9.93 15.30 2.38
N SER A 65 10.63 16.15 1.62
CA SER A 65 10.65 16.09 0.15
C SER A 65 11.18 14.75 -0.39
N SER A 66 12.34 14.30 0.11
CA SER A 66 12.94 13.01 -0.27
C SER A 66 12.04 11.83 0.12
N THR A 67 11.35 11.95 1.26
CA THR A 67 10.43 10.93 1.76
C THR A 67 9.20 10.81 0.87
N VAL A 68 8.54 11.92 0.56
CA VAL A 68 7.36 11.96 -0.33
C VAL A 68 7.73 11.40 -1.71
N ALA A 69 8.87 11.79 -2.28
CA ALA A 69 9.31 11.27 -3.58
C ALA A 69 9.51 9.74 -3.56
N THR A 70 10.07 9.19 -2.48
CA THR A 70 10.21 7.73 -2.32
C THR A 70 8.86 7.05 -2.21
N TRP A 71 7.96 7.60 -1.39
CA TRP A 71 6.64 7.03 -1.16
C TRP A 71 5.70 7.17 -2.35
N ALA A 72 5.90 8.17 -3.22
CA ALA A 72 5.21 8.26 -4.50
C ALA A 72 5.56 7.08 -5.42
N ILE A 73 6.84 6.70 -5.50
CA ILE A 73 7.29 5.52 -6.25
C ILE A 73 6.67 4.25 -5.66
N VAL A 74 6.71 4.11 -4.33
CA VAL A 74 6.11 2.97 -3.63
C VAL A 74 4.60 2.90 -3.88
N ALA A 75 3.88 4.01 -3.79
CA ALA A 75 2.43 4.08 -3.97
C ALA A 75 2.00 3.59 -5.36
N VAL A 76 2.67 4.07 -6.41
CA VAL A 76 2.37 3.66 -7.79
C VAL A 76 2.71 2.17 -7.98
N ALA A 77 3.92 1.75 -7.60
CA ALA A 77 4.34 0.37 -7.76
C ALA A 77 3.47 -0.61 -6.97
N PHE A 78 3.12 -0.26 -5.72
CA PHE A 78 2.25 -1.06 -4.87
C PHE A 78 0.84 -1.14 -5.43
N GLY A 79 0.26 -0.03 -5.91
CA GLY A 79 -1.06 -0.04 -6.55
C GLY A 79 -1.10 -0.95 -7.79
N VAL A 80 -0.07 -0.91 -8.63
CA VAL A 80 0.05 -1.80 -9.80
C VAL A 80 0.21 -3.26 -9.36
N LEU A 81 1.11 -3.54 -8.43
CA LEU A 81 1.37 -4.91 -7.95
C LEU A 81 0.15 -5.51 -7.25
N TRP A 82 -0.59 -4.70 -6.48
CA TRP A 82 -1.84 -5.13 -5.87
C TRP A 82 -2.87 -5.48 -6.93
N LEU A 83 -3.10 -4.59 -7.91
CA LEU A 83 -4.04 -4.85 -9.00
C LEU A 83 -3.68 -6.15 -9.75
N VAL A 84 -2.41 -6.33 -10.09
CA VAL A 84 -1.92 -7.56 -10.72
C VAL A 84 -2.16 -8.79 -9.82
N GLY A 85 -1.93 -8.65 -8.52
CA GLY A 85 -2.21 -9.71 -7.54
C GLY A 85 -3.69 -10.11 -7.53
N LEU A 86 -4.61 -9.14 -7.43
CA LEU A 86 -6.05 -9.40 -7.48
C LEU A 86 -6.46 -10.05 -8.81
N ALA A 87 -5.96 -9.49 -9.93
CA ALA A 87 -6.32 -9.96 -11.25
C ALA A 87 -5.81 -11.38 -11.55
N THR A 88 -4.79 -11.86 -10.83
CA THR A 88 -4.21 -13.21 -11.01
C THR A 88 -4.70 -14.22 -9.97
N LEU A 89 -4.87 -13.81 -8.70
CA LEU A 89 -5.26 -14.70 -7.60
C LEU A 89 -6.77 -14.88 -7.47
N GLU A 90 -7.55 -13.89 -7.89
CA GLU A 90 -9.01 -13.92 -7.84
C GLU A 90 -9.63 -14.07 -9.24
N ALA A 91 -8.83 -14.45 -10.24
CA ALA A 91 -9.30 -14.65 -11.61
C ALA A 91 -10.41 -15.70 -11.64
N ASP A 92 -11.57 -15.33 -12.18
CA ASP A 92 -12.63 -16.25 -12.56
C ASP A 92 -12.62 -16.37 -14.10
N ASP A 93 -13.03 -17.52 -14.64
CA ASP A 93 -12.98 -17.85 -16.07
C ASP A 93 -13.93 -16.97 -16.92
N SER A 94 -14.70 -16.09 -16.29
CA SER A 94 -15.64 -15.18 -16.94
C SER A 94 -15.00 -14.00 -17.68
N MET A 95 -13.74 -13.64 -17.37
CA MET A 95 -13.06 -12.48 -17.97
C MET A 95 -11.59 -12.75 -18.24
N THR A 96 -11.07 -12.21 -19.34
CA THR A 96 -9.63 -12.27 -19.61
C THR A 96 -8.84 -11.34 -18.68
N LEU A 97 -7.57 -11.66 -18.40
CA LEU A 97 -6.69 -10.83 -17.56
C LEU A 97 -6.60 -9.38 -18.07
N SER A 98 -6.52 -9.19 -19.39
CA SER A 98 -6.40 -7.87 -20.00
C SER A 98 -7.68 -7.04 -19.85
N GLU A 99 -8.86 -7.66 -19.91
CA GLU A 99 -10.15 -6.99 -19.65
C GLU A 99 -10.25 -6.55 -18.20
N ARG A 100 -9.89 -7.43 -17.26
CA ARG A 100 -9.91 -7.11 -15.83
C ARG A 100 -8.96 -5.98 -15.48
N LEU A 101 -7.71 -6.02 -15.95
CA LEU A 101 -6.73 -4.95 -15.72
C LEU A 101 -7.19 -3.60 -16.27
N ARG A 102 -7.95 -3.58 -17.38
CA ARG A 102 -8.50 -2.35 -17.96
C ARG A 102 -9.67 -1.81 -17.15
N LEU A 103 -10.60 -2.67 -16.75
CA LEU A 103 -11.75 -2.28 -15.94
C LEU A 103 -11.32 -1.75 -14.57
N ASP A 104 -10.36 -2.42 -13.96
CA ASP A 104 -9.89 -2.15 -12.60
C ASP A 104 -8.70 -1.18 -12.56
N ALA A 105 -8.30 -0.57 -13.69
CA ALA A 105 -7.16 0.34 -13.76
C ALA A 105 -7.29 1.52 -12.77
N PHE A 106 -8.52 1.96 -12.48
CA PHE A 106 -8.79 3.00 -11.48
C PHE A 106 -8.37 2.58 -10.06
N LEU A 107 -8.37 1.29 -9.73
CA LEU A 107 -7.89 0.79 -8.44
C LEU A 107 -6.42 1.11 -8.20
N VAL A 108 -5.60 1.24 -9.25
CA VAL A 108 -4.21 1.66 -9.11
C VAL A 108 -4.14 3.08 -8.56
N VAL A 109 -4.94 4.00 -9.10
CA VAL A 109 -4.98 5.40 -8.66
C VAL A 109 -5.52 5.49 -7.24
N PHE A 110 -6.59 4.76 -6.95
CA PHE A 110 -7.17 4.70 -5.61
C PHE A 110 -6.17 4.16 -4.58
N THR A 111 -5.55 3.01 -4.85
CA THR A 111 -4.57 2.36 -3.96
C THR A 111 -3.31 3.21 -3.80
N ALA A 112 -2.84 3.84 -4.88
CA ALA A 112 -1.72 4.78 -4.81
C ALA A 112 -2.07 5.98 -3.92
N GLY A 113 -3.29 6.53 -4.01
CA GLY A 113 -3.78 7.56 -3.11
C GLY A 113 -3.80 7.12 -1.65
N LEU A 114 -4.28 5.90 -1.39
CA LEU A 114 -4.31 5.29 -0.06
C LEU A 114 -2.93 5.12 0.58
N VAL A 115 -1.88 4.94 -0.21
CA VAL A 115 -0.51 4.86 0.28
C VAL A 115 0.10 6.25 0.41
N LEU A 116 -0.03 7.08 -0.64
CA LEU A 116 0.71 8.34 -0.75
C LEU A 116 0.18 9.42 0.18
N LEU A 117 -1.14 9.56 0.35
CA LEU A 117 -1.73 10.59 1.21
C LEU A 117 -1.29 10.44 2.68
N PRO A 118 -1.47 9.28 3.34
CA PRO A 118 -0.97 9.11 4.71
C PRO A 118 0.55 9.20 4.79
N ALA A 119 1.29 8.73 3.78
CA ALA A 119 2.74 8.88 3.75
C ALA A 119 3.17 10.36 3.65
N ALA A 120 2.49 11.17 2.85
CA ALA A 120 2.76 12.60 2.74
C ALA A 120 2.47 13.32 4.06
N LEU A 121 1.36 12.97 4.72
CA LEU A 121 1.05 13.47 6.05
C LEU A 121 2.12 13.07 7.07
N GLY A 122 2.47 11.78 7.13
CA GLY A 122 3.53 11.27 7.99
C GLY A 122 4.85 11.99 7.74
N ALA A 123 5.23 12.17 6.48
CA ALA A 123 6.44 12.88 6.10
C ALA A 123 6.44 14.34 6.57
N ALA A 124 5.33 15.06 6.41
CA ALA A 124 5.19 16.45 6.86
C ALA A 124 5.32 16.56 8.39
N LEU A 125 4.68 15.64 9.13
CA LEU A 125 4.76 15.59 10.59
C LEU A 125 6.18 15.24 11.07
N GLY A 126 6.82 14.28 10.41
CA GLY A 126 8.18 13.83 10.74
C GLY A 126 9.20 14.94 10.55
N ASP A 127 9.14 15.67 9.43
CA ASP A 127 10.08 16.77 9.19
C ASP A 127 9.89 17.94 10.17
N ARG A 128 8.65 18.26 10.55
CA ARG A 128 8.40 19.26 11.60
C ARG A 128 9.02 18.86 12.93
N SER A 129 8.88 17.60 13.33
CA SER A 129 9.45 17.11 14.60
C SER A 129 10.98 17.11 14.63
N ARG A 130 11.63 17.05 13.47
CA ARG A 130 13.09 17.16 13.33
C ARG A 130 13.58 18.59 13.52
N ASN A 131 12.82 19.57 13.06
CA ASN A 131 13.21 20.99 13.12
C ASN A 131 12.96 21.63 14.50
N SER A 132 12.29 20.91 15.41
CA SER A 132 12.05 21.34 16.79
C SER A 132 13.10 20.83 17.79
N GLU A 133 14.01 19.96 17.36
CA GLU A 133 15.16 19.46 18.13
C GLU A 133 16.41 20.31 17.87
#